data_AF-A0A7C5AFG9-F1
#
_entry.id   AF-A0A7C5AFG9-F1
#
_cell.length_a   1.000
_cell.length_b   1.000
_cell.length_c   1.000
_cell.angle_alpha   90.00
_cell.angle_beta   90.00
_cell.angle_gamma   90.00
#
_symmetry.space_group_name_H-M   'P 1'
#
loop_
_entity.id
_entity.type
_entity.pdbx_description
1 polymer ?
#
loop_
_entity_poly.entity_id
_entity_poly.type
_entity_poly.pdbx_seq_one_letter_code
_entity_poly.pdbx_strand_id
1 'polypeptide(L)'
;MIAETYSPAFWQRLTRLRSISRLVLAALEEDDVDRVKALSEEAEERMGEIRPIIESRLQDPDRTEDDEQLADMVGDLKLMNDRILDVLSVKTEETRRAIGEAKEARLRLMRFKATRGGQDARVIDRRG
;
A
#
# COMPACT_ATOMS: atom_id res chain seq x y z
N MET A 1 -8.53 42.19 -12.43
CA MET A 1 -7.94 40.86 -12.55
C MET A 1 -8.98 39.88 -12.07
N ILE A 2 -9.40 38.95 -12.91
CA ILE A 2 -10.28 37.86 -12.49
C ILE A 2 -9.34 36.83 -11.87
N ALA A 3 -9.56 36.49 -10.60
CA ALA A 3 -8.86 35.39 -9.96
C ALA A 3 -9.02 34.14 -10.84
N GLU A 4 -7.93 33.60 -11.38
CA GLU A 4 -7.97 32.36 -12.15
C GLU A 4 -8.29 31.22 -11.18
N THR A 5 -9.55 30.83 -11.19
CA THR A 5 -10.09 29.69 -10.43
C THR A 5 -9.68 28.38 -11.08
N TYR A 6 -9.61 27.31 -10.29
CA TYR A 6 -9.28 26.00 -10.84
C TYR A 6 -10.38 25.51 -11.79
N SER A 7 -9.96 24.92 -12.91
CA SER A 7 -10.94 24.38 -13.88
C SER A 7 -11.82 23.29 -13.25
N PRO A 8 -13.09 23.13 -13.65
CA PRO A 8 -13.94 22.03 -13.20
C PRO A 8 -13.32 20.64 -13.45
N ALA A 9 -12.56 20.49 -14.54
CA ALA A 9 -11.86 19.26 -14.87
C ALA A 9 -10.76 18.92 -13.83
N PHE A 10 -10.09 19.93 -13.26
CA PHE A 10 -9.12 19.71 -12.19
C PHE A 10 -9.80 19.17 -10.93
N TRP A 11 -10.91 19.79 -10.50
CA TRP A 11 -11.69 19.34 -9.34
C TRP A 11 -12.21 17.91 -9.50
N GLN A 12 -12.65 17.56 -10.72
CA GLN A 12 -13.09 16.21 -11.03
C GLN A 12 -11.94 15.20 -10.91
N ARG A 13 -10.73 15.53 -11.41
CA ARG A 13 -9.55 14.67 -11.27
C ARG A 13 -9.17 14.47 -9.80
N LEU A 14 -9.17 15.53 -9.01
CA LEU A 14 -8.86 15.47 -7.58
C LEU A 14 -9.89 14.64 -6.79
N THR A 15 -11.17 14.79 -7.12
CA THR A 15 -12.25 13.98 -6.54
C THR A 15 -12.12 12.51 -6.90
N ARG A 16 -11.71 12.21 -8.14
CA ARG A 16 -11.44 10.84 -8.58
C ARG A 16 -10.28 10.23 -7.81
N LEU A 17 -9.17 10.96 -7.67
CA LEU A 17 -8.03 10.52 -6.87
C LEU A 17 -8.44 10.20 -5.43
N ARG A 18 -9.24 11.08 -4.81
CA ARG A 18 -9.79 10.85 -3.46
C ARG A 18 -10.61 9.56 -3.38
N SER A 19 -11.38 9.27 -4.42
CA SER A 19 -12.18 8.05 -4.51
C SER A 19 -11.29 6.81 -4.66
N ILE A 20 -10.22 6.89 -5.46
CA ILE A 20 -9.24 5.82 -5.61
C ILE A 20 -8.58 5.51 -4.26
N SER A 21 -8.13 6.53 -3.50
CA SER A 21 -7.54 6.31 -2.16
C SER A 21 -8.48 5.57 -1.20
N ARG A 22 -9.79 5.84 -1.25
CA ARG A 22 -10.79 5.09 -0.48
C ARG A 22 -10.93 3.64 -0.94
N LEU A 23 -10.90 3.40 -2.25
CA LEU A 23 -10.96 2.07 -2.82
C LEU A 23 -9.70 1.25 -2.48
N VAL A 24 -8.53 1.89 -2.40
CA VAL A 24 -7.30 1.24 -1.95
C VAL A 24 -7.44 0.78 -0.50
N LEU A 25 -7.96 1.64 0.39
CA LEU A 25 -8.23 1.24 1.78
C LEU A 25 -9.20 0.07 1.88
N ALA A 26 -10.30 0.10 1.11
CA ALA A 26 -11.25 -1.01 1.09
C ALA A 26 -10.61 -2.32 0.59
N ALA A 27 -9.80 -2.25 -0.47
CA ALA A 27 -9.09 -3.42 -0.99
C ALA A 27 -8.04 -3.97 0.00
N LEU A 28 -7.40 -3.10 0.80
CA LEU A 28 -6.53 -3.53 1.90
C LEU A 28 -7.30 -4.22 3.03
N GLU A 29 -8.50 -3.74 3.37
CA GLU A 29 -9.37 -4.38 4.36
C GLU A 29 -9.88 -5.75 3.87
N GLU A 30 -10.02 -5.94 2.56
CA GLU A 30 -10.42 -7.19 1.89
C GLU A 30 -9.24 -8.16 1.60
N ASP A 31 -8.00 -7.79 1.93
CA ASP A 31 -6.78 -8.54 1.57
C ASP A 31 -6.59 -8.78 0.05
N ASP A 32 -7.22 -7.94 -0.79
CA ASP A 32 -7.14 -8.01 -2.25
C ASP A 32 -5.91 -7.25 -2.77
N VAL A 33 -4.76 -7.91 -2.72
CA VAL A 33 -3.46 -7.32 -3.09
C VAL A 33 -3.41 -6.92 -4.57
N ASP A 34 -4.03 -7.70 -5.47
CA ASP A 34 -4.03 -7.40 -6.90
C ASP A 34 -4.82 -6.12 -7.18
N ARG A 35 -5.97 -5.96 -6.52
CA ARG A 35 -6.77 -4.73 -6.61
C ARG A 35 -6.07 -3.54 -5.98
N VAL A 36 -5.40 -3.70 -4.85
CA VAL A 36 -4.56 -2.64 -4.25
C VAL A 36 -3.51 -2.16 -5.24
N LYS A 37 -2.83 -3.09 -5.92
CA LYS A 37 -1.80 -2.76 -6.91
C LYS A 37 -2.38 -1.97 -8.09
N ALA A 38 -3.45 -2.49 -8.70
CA ALA A 38 -4.09 -1.84 -9.85
C ALA A 38 -4.59 -0.43 -9.51
N LEU A 39 -5.22 -0.26 -8.34
CA LEU A 39 -5.69 1.05 -7.88
C LEU A 39 -4.55 2.01 -7.56
N SER A 40 -3.42 1.51 -7.05
CA SER A 40 -2.24 2.35 -6.76
C SER A 40 -1.56 2.83 -8.04
N GLU A 41 -1.49 2.00 -9.09
CA GLU A 41 -1.00 2.39 -10.41
C GLU A 41 -1.91 3.48 -11.01
N GLU A 42 -3.25 3.33 -10.96
CA GLU A 42 -4.17 4.39 -11.39
C GLU A 42 -3.98 5.68 -10.57
N ALA A 43 -3.79 5.58 -9.25
CA ALA A 43 -3.56 6.74 -8.40
C ALA A 43 -2.29 7.50 -8.80
N GLU A 44 -1.21 6.79 -9.14
CA GLU A 44 0.07 7.37 -9.56
C GLU A 44 -0.07 8.13 -10.89
N GLU A 45 -0.76 7.53 -11.87
CA GLU A 45 -1.06 8.18 -13.15
C GLU A 45 -1.84 9.49 -12.95
N ARG A 46 -2.89 9.45 -12.12
CA ARG A 46 -3.72 10.63 -11.82
C ARG A 46 -2.96 11.70 -11.05
N MET A 47 -2.08 11.31 -10.14
CA MET A 47 -1.18 12.23 -9.46
C MET A 47 -0.25 12.95 -10.43
N GLY A 48 0.24 12.27 -11.47
CA GLY A 48 1.03 12.86 -12.54
C GLY A 48 0.30 13.98 -13.30
N GLU A 49 -1.03 13.87 -13.46
CA GLU A 49 -1.85 14.92 -14.10
C GLU A 49 -2.14 16.11 -13.18
N ILE A 50 -2.30 15.86 -11.87
CA ILE A 50 -2.73 16.87 -10.89
C ILE A 50 -1.54 17.67 -10.35
N ARG A 51 -0.41 17.00 -10.07
CA ARG A 51 0.76 17.60 -9.42
C ARG A 51 1.27 18.87 -10.12
N PRO A 52 1.45 18.91 -11.46
CA PRO A 52 1.95 20.11 -12.13
C PRO A 52 1.04 21.32 -11.95
N ILE A 53 -0.28 21.09 -11.89
CA ILE A 53 -1.28 22.15 -11.72
C ILE A 53 -1.20 22.73 -10.29
N ILE A 54 -1.06 21.86 -9.28
CA ILE A 54 -0.88 22.30 -7.89
C ILE A 54 0.45 23.04 -7.72
N GLU A 55 1.56 22.49 -8.25
CA GLU A 55 2.90 23.09 -8.13
C GLU A 55 2.98 24.44 -8.84
N SER A 56 2.34 24.59 -10.00
CA SER A 56 2.24 25.87 -10.70
C SER A 56 1.47 26.91 -9.89
N ARG A 57 0.39 26.52 -9.20
CA ARG A 57 -0.39 27.45 -8.37
C ARG A 57 0.32 27.83 -7.08
N LEU A 58 1.10 26.93 -6.48
CA LEU A 58 1.87 27.23 -5.26
C LEU A 58 2.90 28.36 -5.46
N GLN A 59 3.27 28.65 -6.71
CA GLN A 59 4.16 29.74 -7.07
C GLN A 59 3.42 31.07 -7.31
N ASP A 60 2.09 31.06 -7.34
CA ASP A 60 1.27 32.26 -7.49
C ASP A 60 1.06 32.93 -6.11
N PRO A 61 1.49 34.20 -5.92
CA PRO A 61 1.31 34.91 -4.66
C PRO A 61 -0.15 35.28 -4.35
N ASP A 62 -1.04 35.25 -5.34
CA ASP A 62 -2.45 35.62 -5.17
C ASP A 62 -3.30 34.41 -4.76
N ARG A 63 -3.37 34.18 -3.45
CA ARG A 63 -4.26 33.16 -2.85
C ARG A 63 -5.73 33.57 -2.92
N THR A 64 -6.56 32.58 -3.19
CA THR A 64 -8.00 32.65 -3.46
C THR A 64 -8.76 31.63 -2.60
N GLU A 65 -10.08 31.77 -2.49
CA GLU A 65 -10.96 30.81 -1.76
C GLU A 65 -10.82 29.36 -2.29
N ASP A 66 -10.62 29.22 -3.60
CA ASP A 66 -10.30 27.95 -4.27
C ASP A 66 -9.05 27.24 -3.69
N ASP A 67 -8.10 28.01 -3.13
CA ASP A 67 -6.88 27.45 -2.53
C ASP A 67 -7.14 26.87 -1.13
N GLU A 68 -8.15 27.38 -0.41
CA GLU A 68 -8.61 26.79 0.86
C GLU A 68 -9.30 25.45 0.62
N GLN A 69 -10.23 25.41 -0.34
CA GLN A 69 -10.89 24.16 -0.75
C GLN A 69 -9.87 23.12 -1.24
N LEU A 70 -8.87 23.54 -2.02
CA LEU A 70 -7.81 22.65 -2.46
C LEU A 70 -6.99 22.14 -1.27
N ALA A 71 -6.63 23.02 -0.33
CA ALA A 71 -5.88 22.65 0.86
C ALA A 71 -6.62 21.58 1.69
N ASP A 72 -7.93 21.73 1.87
CA ASP A 72 -8.77 20.74 2.54
C ASP A 72 -8.77 19.40 1.81
N MET A 73 -8.98 19.41 0.49
CA MET A 73 -8.98 18.18 -0.30
C MET A 73 -7.62 17.48 -0.32
N VAL A 74 -6.53 18.24 -0.36
CA VAL A 74 -5.15 17.71 -0.26
C VAL A 74 -4.88 17.19 1.15
N GLY A 75 -5.39 17.85 2.19
CA GLY A 75 -5.34 17.40 3.58
C GLY A 75 -6.01 16.03 3.75
N ASP A 76 -7.23 15.89 3.23
CA ASP A 76 -7.96 14.62 3.20
C ASP A 76 -7.18 13.51 2.49
N LEU A 77 -6.56 13.82 1.34
CA LEU A 77 -5.73 12.87 0.60
C LEU A 77 -4.50 12.43 1.40
N LYS A 78 -3.84 13.35 2.10
CA LYS A 78 -2.71 13.03 2.98
C LYS A 78 -3.14 12.10 4.11
N LEU A 79 -4.23 12.43 4.80
CA LEU A 79 -4.76 11.60 5.89
C LEU A 79 -5.12 10.18 5.42
N MET A 80 -5.71 10.04 4.22
CA MET A 80 -5.98 8.71 3.67
C MET A 80 -4.70 7.95 3.31
N ASN A 81 -3.70 8.63 2.74
CA ASN A 81 -2.41 8.00 2.44
C ASN A 81 -1.68 7.55 3.71
N ASP A 82 -1.70 8.35 4.77
CA ASP A 82 -1.10 7.97 6.06
C ASP A 82 -1.79 6.71 6.60
N ARG A 83 -3.13 6.64 6.54
CA ARG A 83 -3.88 5.44 6.93
C ARG A 83 -3.54 4.23 6.05
N ILE A 84 -3.36 4.41 4.74
CA ILE A 84 -2.93 3.33 3.82
C ILE A 84 -1.56 2.79 4.25
N LEU A 85 -0.62 3.69 4.55
CA LEU A 85 0.72 3.32 4.99
C LEU A 85 0.71 2.58 6.33
N ASP A 86 -0.09 3.02 7.28
CA ASP A 86 -0.24 2.36 8.58
C ASP A 86 -0.75 0.92 8.41
N VAL A 87 -1.80 0.72 7.60
CA VAL A 87 -2.35 -0.61 7.32
C VAL A 87 -1.32 -1.50 6.61
N LEU A 88 -0.62 -0.99 5.61
CA LEU A 88 0.44 -1.72 4.91
C LEU A 88 1.60 -2.09 5.84
N SER A 89 1.97 -1.22 6.77
CA SER A 89 3.01 -1.46 7.76
C SER A 89 2.65 -2.65 8.66
N VAL A 90 1.42 -2.67 9.18
CA VAL A 90 0.90 -3.78 9.98
C VAL A 90 0.91 -5.09 9.18
N LYS A 91 0.34 -5.10 7.98
CA LYS A 91 0.30 -6.31 7.12
C LYS A 91 1.69 -6.82 6.74
N THR A 92 2.64 -5.92 6.54
CA THR A 92 4.04 -6.28 6.24
C THR A 92 4.68 -7.01 7.42
N GLU A 93 4.46 -6.53 8.64
CA GLU A 93 4.99 -7.18 9.84
C GLU A 93 4.32 -8.53 10.11
N GLU A 94 3.01 -8.65 9.91
CA GLU A 94 2.28 -9.92 9.98
C GLU A 94 2.84 -10.95 8.97
N THR A 95 3.06 -10.52 7.73
CA THR A 95 3.67 -11.35 6.68
C THR A 95 5.07 -11.79 7.07
N ARG A 96 5.89 -10.88 7.60
CA ARG A 96 7.26 -11.18 8.06
C ARG A 96 7.25 -12.24 9.17
N ARG A 97 6.35 -12.10 10.13
CA ARG A 97 6.17 -13.07 11.21
C ARG A 97 5.77 -14.45 10.68
N ALA A 98 4.77 -14.51 9.80
CA ALA A 98 4.32 -15.76 9.19
C ALA A 98 5.45 -16.47 8.40
N ILE A 99 6.27 -15.71 7.66
CA ILE A 99 7.45 -16.25 6.98
C ILE A 99 8.47 -16.82 7.97
N GLY A 100 8.69 -16.15 9.10
CA GLY A 100 9.57 -16.61 10.18
C GLY A 100 9.10 -17.96 10.76
N GLU A 101 7.83 -18.04 11.13
CA GLU A 101 7.20 -19.25 11.66
C GLU A 101 7.26 -20.42 10.65
N ALA A 102 7.00 -20.15 9.37
CA ALA A 102 7.11 -21.14 8.31
C ALA A 102 8.55 -21.65 8.13
N LYS A 103 9.55 -20.77 8.21
CA LYS A 103 10.98 -21.15 8.17
C LYS A 103 11.36 -22.03 9.35
N GLU A 104 10.92 -21.69 10.56
CA GLU A 104 11.16 -22.50 11.75
C GLU A 104 10.50 -23.88 11.65
N ALA A 105 9.24 -23.93 11.23
CA ALA A 105 8.52 -25.18 11.01
C ALA A 105 9.26 -26.08 10.01
N ARG A 106 9.74 -25.50 8.90
CA ARG A 106 10.55 -26.22 7.90
C ARG A 106 11.85 -26.76 8.51
N LEU A 107 12.57 -25.98 9.32
CA LEU A 107 13.79 -26.42 9.99
C LEU A 107 13.53 -27.55 11.01
N ARG A 108 12.42 -27.48 11.76
CA ARG A 108 12.01 -28.55 12.68
C ARG A 108 11.69 -29.84 11.92
N LEU A 109 10.96 -29.76 10.81
CA LEU A 109 10.67 -30.90 9.94
C LEU A 109 11.93 -31.52 9.33
N MET A 110 12.89 -30.72 8.89
CA MET A 110 14.17 -31.21 8.38
C MET A 110 14.98 -31.93 9.46
N ARG A 111 15.07 -31.38 10.67
CA ARG A 111 15.73 -32.04 11.81
C ARG A 111 15.07 -33.37 12.16
N PHE A 112 13.74 -33.41 12.17
CA PHE A 112 12.98 -34.63 12.44
C PHE A 112 13.21 -35.72 11.37
N LYS A 113 13.25 -35.35 10.09
CA LYS A 113 13.58 -36.29 9.01
C LYS A 113 15.01 -36.81 9.13
N ALA A 114 15.97 -35.96 9.49
CA ALA A 114 17.37 -36.35 9.68
C ALA A 114 17.55 -37.35 10.85
N THR A 115 16.81 -37.18 11.96
CA THR A 115 16.88 -38.12 13.09
C THR A 115 16.19 -39.45 12.81
N ARG A 116 15.08 -39.48 12.06
CA ARG A 116 14.42 -40.74 11.66
C ARG A 116 15.18 -41.52 10.60
N GLY A 117 15.73 -40.86 9.57
CA GLY A 117 16.54 -41.54 8.55
C GLY A 117 17.82 -42.20 9.10
N GLY A 118 18.34 -41.71 10.23
CA GLY A 118 19.48 -42.32 10.93
C GLY A 118 19.12 -43.45 11.91
N GLN A 119 17.86 -43.55 12.36
CA GLN A 119 17.40 -44.64 13.22
C GLN A 119 17.10 -45.91 12.42
N ASP A 120 16.50 -45.80 11.23
CA ASP A 120 16.22 -46.97 10.39
C ASP A 120 17.51 -47.63 9.84
N ALA A 121 18.58 -46.86 9.62
CA ALA A 121 19.85 -47.40 9.14
C ALA A 121 20.63 -48.21 10.19
N ARG A 122 20.42 -47.98 11.49
CA ARG A 122 21.16 -48.66 12.58
C ARG A 122 20.49 -49.94 13.07
N VAL A 123 19.21 -50.16 12.75
CA VAL A 123 18.47 -51.35 13.19
C VAL A 123 18.75 -52.56 12.28
N ILE A 124 19.22 -52.33 11.05
CA ILE A 124 19.46 -53.39 10.06
C ILE A 124 20.85 -54.05 10.22
N ASP A 125 21.83 -53.40 10.86
CA ASP A 125 23.24 -53.84 10.90
C ASP A 125 23.63 -54.64 12.17
N ARG A 126 22.65 -55.19 12.92
CA ARG A 126 22.92 -56.03 14.12
C ARG A 126 22.36 -57.45 14.04
N ARG A 127 21.99 -57.91 12.84
CA ARG A 127 21.62 -59.31 12.59
C ARG A 127 22.32 -59.80 11.32
N GLY A 128 23.62 -60.06 11.42
CA GLY A 128 24.45 -60.70 10.41
C GLY A 128 25.58 -61.44 11.09
#